data_AF-A0A7S3ZKB0-F1
#
_entry.id   AF-A0A7S3ZKB0-F1
#
_cell.length_a   1.000
_cell.length_b   1.000
_cell.length_c   1.000
_cell.angle_alpha   90.00
_cell.angle_beta   90.00
_cell.angle_gamma   90.00
#
_symmetry.space_group_name_H-M   'P 1'
#
loop_
_entity.id
_entity.type
_entity.pdbx_description
1 polymer ?
#
loop_
_entity_poly.entity_id
_entity_poly.type
_entity_poly.pdbx_seq_one_letter_code
_entity_poly.pdbx_strand_id
1 'polypeptide(L)'
;MSASDSEEDTRSPAQRIKDGQEEFAEETKAGDALLKKATKGEARPLSDFFFCIISARRPGNVVKMESTLKGCSPTWIVAAGDKKAYEEGGATKVIEGGGLCASRNKGLELAKKLNKPCVQLSDDLKTISFVSSKEDKNWTKPSSLSAANVRAKSAQIEPVSPGAAAQYIDYQSKQTSSKLGGTYPCGNAGQGCAMAPVAAEHFVVGDFFVSQPSATCRFDEELTLKEDYDFTCQHIHLYGRVARCNRLTLLAEHYVNEGGAVSIRNATEEKKNIKRLRSKWPGVFLGSPRGDSEVRLIWDKRDVVLGGNRVFETYDVRGKLTVYDKDEQKDIRRKRLAKGEKRLAEAHASCLEEALLPPAAKKAKK
;
A
#
# COMPACT_ATOMS: atom_id res chain seq x y z
N MET A 1 29.77 35.61 3.14
CA MET A 1 28.30 35.62 3.36
C MET A 1 27.66 35.91 2.03
N SER A 2 27.14 34.89 1.34
CA SER A 2 26.35 35.09 0.12
C SER A 2 24.88 35.16 0.52
N ALA A 3 24.35 36.38 0.55
CA ALA A 3 22.91 36.58 0.53
C ALA A 3 22.41 36.07 -0.83
N SER A 4 21.83 34.88 -0.86
CA SER A 4 20.95 34.51 -1.96
C SER A 4 19.59 35.10 -1.61
N ASP A 5 19.26 36.22 -2.26
CA ASP A 5 17.95 36.83 -2.25
C ASP A 5 16.92 35.77 -2.68
N SER A 6 16.20 35.20 -1.72
CA SER A 6 14.92 34.56 -2.01
C SER A 6 13.92 35.69 -2.20
N GLU A 7 13.78 36.18 -3.43
CA GLU A 7 12.66 37.05 -3.79
C GLU A 7 11.37 36.37 -3.31
N GLU A 8 10.63 37.05 -2.45
CA GLU A 8 9.36 36.55 -1.92
C GLU A 8 8.39 36.39 -3.10
N ASP A 9 8.00 35.15 -3.41
CA ASP A 9 7.12 34.85 -4.56
C ASP A 9 5.77 35.55 -4.37
N THR A 10 5.60 36.70 -5.04
CA THR A 10 4.45 37.60 -4.91
C THR A 10 3.18 37.07 -5.59
N ARG A 11 3.27 35.95 -6.32
CA ARG A 11 2.11 35.34 -7.00
C ARG A 11 1.11 34.82 -5.98
N SER A 12 -0.18 34.97 -6.28
CA SER A 12 -1.24 34.39 -5.47
C SER A 12 -1.14 32.85 -5.44
N PRO A 13 -1.64 32.17 -4.39
CA PRO A 13 -1.68 30.71 -4.34
C PRO A 13 -2.35 30.08 -5.57
N ALA A 14 -3.44 30.69 -6.06
CA ALA A 14 -4.14 30.22 -7.26
C ALA A 14 -3.27 30.29 -8.52
N GLN A 15 -2.50 31.37 -8.69
CA GLN A 15 -1.59 31.50 -9.82
C GLN A 15 -0.46 30.48 -9.74
N ARG A 16 0.14 30.31 -8.55
CA ARG A 16 1.20 29.32 -8.32
C ARG A 16 0.74 27.88 -8.57
N ILE A 17 -0.49 27.55 -8.18
CA ILE A 17 -1.10 26.24 -8.46
C ILE A 17 -1.26 26.03 -9.96
N LYS A 18 -1.77 27.03 -10.68
CA LYS A 18 -1.97 26.93 -12.13
C LYS A 18 -0.63 26.73 -12.86
N ASP A 19 0.37 27.56 -12.54
CA ASP A 19 1.71 27.46 -13.13
C ASP A 19 2.32 26.08 -12.84
N GLY A 20 2.25 25.63 -11.58
CA GLY A 20 2.75 24.32 -11.17
C GLY A 20 2.02 23.15 -11.83
N GLN A 21 0.71 23.27 -12.12
CA GLN A 21 -0.04 22.28 -12.89
C GLN A 21 0.43 22.19 -14.34
N GLU A 22 0.83 23.30 -14.95
CA GLU A 22 1.36 23.31 -16.31
C GLU A 22 2.77 22.70 -16.35
N GLU A 23 3.65 23.09 -15.42
CA GLU A 23 5.00 22.54 -15.28
C GLU A 23 4.97 21.02 -15.02
N PHE A 24 4.21 20.59 -14.01
CA PHE A 24 4.13 19.18 -13.65
C PHE A 24 3.47 18.32 -14.73
N ALA A 25 2.54 18.88 -15.50
CA ALA A 25 1.95 18.17 -16.65
C ALA A 25 2.97 17.94 -17.77
N GLU A 26 3.90 18.87 -18.00
CA GLU A 26 4.98 18.65 -18.97
C GLU A 26 6.02 17.66 -18.42
N GLU A 27 6.37 17.74 -17.13
CA GLU A 27 7.27 16.80 -16.46
C GLU A 27 6.77 15.35 -16.56
N THR A 28 5.48 15.13 -16.33
CA THR A 28 4.87 13.79 -16.27
C THR A 28 4.38 13.27 -17.61
N LYS A 29 4.44 14.09 -18.68
CA LYS A 29 3.90 13.76 -20.01
C LYS A 29 4.43 12.47 -20.59
N ALA A 30 5.74 12.22 -20.47
CA ALA A 30 6.38 11.01 -20.97
C ALA A 30 5.87 9.76 -20.21
N GLY A 31 5.82 9.84 -18.88
CA GLY A 31 5.33 8.74 -18.04
C GLY A 31 3.84 8.47 -18.22
N ASP A 32 3.02 9.51 -18.33
CA ASP A 32 1.58 9.41 -18.57
C ASP A 32 1.31 8.73 -19.93
N ALA A 33 2.11 9.04 -20.95
CA ALA A 33 2.05 8.35 -22.24
C ALA A 33 2.44 6.86 -22.13
N LEU A 34 3.42 6.51 -21.31
CA LEU A 34 3.78 5.10 -21.04
C LEU A 34 2.66 4.35 -20.33
N LEU A 35 2.03 4.96 -19.32
CA LEU A 35 0.89 4.37 -18.62
C LEU A 35 -0.31 4.18 -19.55
N LYS A 36 -0.60 5.17 -20.40
CA LYS A 36 -1.64 5.05 -21.42
C LYS A 36 -1.36 3.88 -22.36
N LYS A 37 -0.12 3.70 -22.79
CA LYS A 37 0.29 2.54 -23.62
C LYS A 37 0.19 1.20 -22.89
N ALA A 38 0.43 1.18 -21.58
CA ALA A 38 0.28 -0.01 -20.75
C ALA A 38 -1.19 -0.38 -20.49
N THR A 39 -2.11 0.57 -20.70
CA THR A 39 -3.55 0.41 -20.54
C THR A 39 -4.16 0.02 -21.89
N LYS A 40 -4.66 -1.23 -22.03
CA LYS A 40 -5.20 -1.74 -23.31
C LYS A 40 -6.66 -1.33 -23.59
N GLY A 41 -7.20 -0.39 -22.84
CA GLY A 41 -8.60 0.04 -22.94
C GLY A 41 -8.75 1.53 -22.66
N GLU A 42 -9.98 2.01 -22.74
CA GLU A 42 -10.28 3.40 -22.43
C GLU A 42 -10.12 3.65 -20.92
N ALA A 43 -9.31 4.65 -20.59
CA ALA A 43 -9.16 5.11 -19.22
C ALA A 43 -10.44 5.81 -18.78
N ARG A 44 -10.89 5.54 -17.55
CA ARG A 44 -11.98 6.28 -16.93
C ARG A 44 -11.64 7.78 -16.92
N PRO A 45 -12.55 8.69 -17.30
CA PRO A 45 -12.32 10.13 -17.18
C PRO A 45 -11.97 10.56 -15.74
N LEU A 46 -11.06 11.52 -15.56
CA LEU A 46 -10.68 12.01 -14.22
C LEU A 46 -11.87 12.56 -13.44
N SER A 47 -12.86 13.14 -14.12
CA SER A 47 -14.12 13.63 -13.55
C SER A 47 -14.95 12.53 -12.88
N ASP A 48 -14.74 11.27 -13.21
CA ASP A 48 -15.49 10.13 -12.67
C ASP A 48 -14.84 9.55 -11.40
N PHE A 49 -13.68 10.09 -10.99
CA PHE A 49 -13.05 9.76 -9.72
C PHE A 49 -13.44 10.79 -8.66
N PHE A 50 -13.37 10.37 -7.40
CA PHE A 50 -13.38 11.27 -6.27
C PHE A 50 -11.97 11.32 -5.68
N PHE A 51 -11.24 12.40 -5.95
CA PHE A 51 -9.93 12.64 -5.37
C PHE A 51 -10.08 13.34 -4.02
N CYS A 52 -9.42 12.80 -2.99
CA CYS A 52 -9.27 13.48 -1.72
C CYS A 52 -7.85 13.38 -1.15
N ILE A 53 -7.42 14.47 -0.53
CA ILE A 53 -6.12 14.58 0.13
C ILE A 53 -6.37 14.56 1.63
N ILE A 54 -5.75 13.62 2.32
CA ILE A 54 -5.78 13.53 3.78
C ILE A 54 -4.57 14.28 4.32
N SER A 55 -4.81 15.31 5.13
CA SER A 55 -3.75 16.16 5.67
C SER A 55 -4.15 16.67 7.05
N ALA A 56 -3.17 17.03 7.89
CA ALA A 56 -3.44 17.57 9.22
C ALA A 56 -2.31 18.52 9.61
N ARG A 57 -2.67 19.77 9.93
CA ARG A 57 -1.80 20.85 10.40
C ARG A 57 -0.66 21.20 9.43
N ARG A 58 -0.91 21.07 8.12
CA ARG A 58 0.06 21.32 7.05
C ARG A 58 -0.54 22.15 5.88
N PRO A 59 -1.13 23.33 6.14
CA PRO A 59 -1.72 24.16 5.08
C PRO A 59 -0.67 24.63 4.05
N GLY A 60 0.62 24.71 4.42
CA GLY A 60 1.70 25.04 3.48
C GLY A 60 1.90 24.02 2.34
N ASN A 61 1.35 22.81 2.46
CA ASN A 61 1.42 21.79 1.40
C ASN A 61 0.38 22.00 0.29
N VAL A 62 -0.57 22.92 0.45
CA VAL A 62 -1.69 23.08 -0.49
C VAL A 62 -1.21 23.32 -1.91
N VAL A 63 -0.39 24.37 -2.11
CA VAL A 63 0.11 24.71 -3.45
C VAL A 63 0.88 23.53 -4.05
N LYS A 64 1.81 22.92 -3.29
CA LYS A 64 2.61 21.78 -3.74
C LYS A 64 1.73 20.63 -4.25
N MET A 65 0.71 20.26 -3.50
CA MET A 65 -0.15 19.12 -3.83
C MET A 65 -1.11 19.43 -4.98
N GLU A 66 -1.79 20.59 -4.95
CA GLU A 66 -2.72 21.03 -6.00
C GLU A 66 -2.01 21.19 -7.35
N SER A 67 -0.74 21.62 -7.36
CA SER A 67 0.11 21.67 -8.55
C SER A 67 0.26 20.30 -9.25
N THR A 68 0.16 19.19 -8.52
CA THR A 68 0.28 17.84 -9.12
C THR A 68 -1.04 17.28 -9.65
N LEU A 69 -2.17 17.96 -9.42
CA LEU A 69 -3.51 17.39 -9.55
C LEU A 69 -4.35 18.02 -10.66
N LYS A 70 -3.69 18.42 -11.75
CA LYS A 70 -4.36 18.97 -12.94
C LYS A 70 -5.52 18.05 -13.38
N GLY A 71 -6.72 18.61 -13.45
CA GLY A 71 -7.95 17.90 -13.86
C GLY A 71 -8.58 16.96 -12.81
N CYS A 72 -8.03 16.85 -11.60
CA CYS A 72 -8.51 15.91 -10.57
C CYS A 72 -9.51 16.54 -9.56
N SER A 73 -9.58 17.87 -9.46
CA SER A 73 -10.48 18.62 -8.55
C SER A 73 -10.55 18.05 -7.12
N PRO A 74 -9.43 17.98 -6.40
CA PRO A 74 -9.35 17.29 -5.11
C PRO A 74 -10.21 17.93 -4.02
N THR A 75 -10.63 17.11 -3.05
CA THR A 75 -11.20 17.56 -1.78
C THR A 75 -10.20 17.34 -0.66
N TRP A 76 -9.80 18.40 0.03
CA TRP A 76 -8.97 18.31 1.22
C TRP A 76 -9.83 17.88 2.40
N ILE A 77 -9.43 16.79 3.06
CA ILE A 77 -10.04 16.32 4.30
C ILE A 77 -9.02 16.52 5.41
N VAL A 78 -9.25 17.57 6.21
CA VAL A 78 -8.28 18.09 7.18
C VAL A 78 -8.68 17.80 8.62
N ALA A 79 -7.75 17.99 9.56
CA ALA A 79 -8.08 17.89 10.98
C ALA A 79 -9.09 18.97 11.40
N ALA A 80 -9.83 18.71 12.47
CA ALA A 80 -10.77 19.68 13.02
C ALA A 80 -10.04 20.98 13.43
N GLY A 81 -10.57 22.12 12.98
CA GLY A 81 -9.98 23.45 13.22
C GLY A 81 -9.05 23.93 12.10
N ASP A 82 -8.62 23.07 11.17
CA ASP A 82 -7.63 23.45 10.15
C ASP A 82 -8.24 24.10 8.91
N LYS A 83 -9.57 24.01 8.73
CA LYS A 83 -10.22 24.35 7.46
C LYS A 83 -9.80 25.71 6.90
N LYS A 84 -9.88 26.75 7.73
CA LYS A 84 -9.59 28.13 7.33
C LYS A 84 -8.16 28.28 6.80
N ALA A 85 -7.18 27.67 7.47
CA ALA A 85 -5.78 27.78 7.09
C ALA A 85 -5.48 27.12 5.73
N TYR A 86 -6.19 26.04 5.37
CA TYR A 86 -6.06 25.40 4.07
C TYR A 86 -6.74 26.21 2.96
N GLU A 87 -7.90 26.82 3.24
CA GLU A 87 -8.57 27.73 2.31
C GLU A 87 -7.70 28.95 2.02
N GLU A 88 -7.09 29.55 3.05
CA GLU A 88 -6.09 30.63 2.92
C GLU A 88 -4.85 30.18 2.14
N GLY A 89 -4.48 28.90 2.24
CA GLY A 89 -3.41 28.27 1.45
C GLY A 89 -3.76 28.01 -0.02
N GLY A 90 -4.99 28.26 -0.45
CA GLY A 90 -5.46 28.11 -1.83
C GLY A 90 -6.31 26.88 -2.12
N ALA A 91 -6.66 26.08 -1.10
CA ALA A 91 -7.46 24.87 -1.29
C ALA A 91 -8.92 25.25 -1.58
N THR A 92 -9.45 24.78 -2.70
CA THR A 92 -10.79 25.18 -3.16
C THR A 92 -11.94 24.40 -2.50
N LYS A 93 -11.67 23.18 -2.03
CA LYS A 93 -12.65 22.30 -1.38
C LYS A 93 -12.03 21.73 -0.12
N VAL A 94 -12.44 22.23 1.04
CA VAL A 94 -11.93 21.79 2.34
C VAL A 94 -13.06 21.34 3.25
N ILE A 95 -12.91 20.14 3.80
CA ILE A 95 -13.85 19.52 4.73
C ILE A 95 -13.06 19.10 5.97
N GLU A 96 -13.61 19.37 7.15
CA GLU A 96 -13.06 18.83 8.39
C GLU A 96 -13.48 17.37 8.53
N GLY A 97 -12.50 16.50 8.75
CA GLY A 97 -12.70 15.10 9.08
C GLY A 97 -12.60 14.89 10.58
N GLY A 98 -11.44 14.42 11.02
CA GLY A 98 -11.12 14.15 12.42
C GLY A 98 -9.69 13.61 12.53
N GLY A 99 -9.51 12.54 13.31
CA GLY A 99 -8.25 11.77 13.28
C GLY A 99 -8.01 11.11 11.91
N LEU A 100 -6.80 10.58 11.70
CA LEU A 100 -6.37 10.00 10.43
C LEU A 100 -7.41 9.03 9.82
N CYS A 101 -7.81 8.01 10.58
CA CYS A 101 -8.78 7.01 10.13
C CYS A 101 -10.16 7.62 9.85
N ALA A 102 -10.64 8.54 10.70
CA ALA A 102 -11.92 9.22 10.50
C ALA A 102 -11.92 10.05 9.21
N SER A 103 -10.82 10.77 8.93
CA SER A 103 -10.65 11.53 7.69
C SER A 103 -10.60 10.63 6.46
N ARG A 104 -9.86 9.52 6.51
CA ARG A 104 -9.86 8.51 5.43
C ARG A 104 -11.26 7.93 5.20
N ASN A 105 -11.95 7.59 6.28
CA ASN A 105 -13.32 7.09 6.28
C ASN A 105 -14.30 8.09 5.63
N LYS A 106 -14.18 9.38 5.95
CA LYS A 106 -14.95 10.46 5.33
C LYS A 106 -14.75 10.51 3.81
N GLY A 107 -13.51 10.34 3.34
CA GLY A 107 -13.19 10.27 1.91
C GLY A 107 -13.90 9.11 1.20
N LEU A 108 -13.89 7.92 1.82
CA LEU A 108 -14.60 6.74 1.30
C LEU A 108 -16.12 6.98 1.23
N GLU A 109 -16.71 7.63 2.25
CA GLU A 109 -18.14 7.93 2.27
C GLU A 109 -18.57 8.88 1.17
N LEU A 110 -17.83 9.97 0.98
CA LEU A 110 -18.12 10.97 -0.04
C LEU A 110 -18.04 10.35 -1.44
N ALA A 111 -16.98 9.58 -1.70
CA ALA A 111 -16.82 8.85 -2.96
C ALA A 111 -17.99 7.87 -3.19
N LYS A 112 -18.38 7.11 -2.17
CA LYS A 112 -19.49 6.15 -2.24
C LYS A 112 -20.83 6.83 -2.50
N LYS A 113 -21.11 7.96 -1.84
CA LYS A 113 -22.33 8.77 -2.08
C LYS A 113 -22.41 9.26 -3.53
N LEU A 114 -21.28 9.56 -4.14
CA LEU A 114 -21.18 9.97 -5.54
C LEU A 114 -21.09 8.78 -6.53
N ASN A 115 -21.03 7.54 -6.01
CA ASN A 115 -20.76 6.33 -6.79
C ASN A 115 -19.48 6.43 -7.66
N LYS A 116 -18.42 7.02 -7.11
CA LYS A 116 -17.12 7.20 -7.79
C LYS A 116 -16.04 6.36 -7.12
N PRO A 117 -15.04 5.85 -7.86
CA PRO A 117 -13.82 5.33 -7.24
C PRO A 117 -13.15 6.42 -6.39
N CYS A 118 -12.83 6.06 -5.14
CA CYS A 118 -12.17 6.93 -4.19
C CYS A 118 -10.66 6.87 -4.42
N VAL A 119 -10.04 7.99 -4.78
CA VAL A 119 -8.59 8.16 -4.81
C VAL A 119 -8.18 8.91 -3.56
N GLN A 120 -7.41 8.28 -2.69
CA GLN A 120 -6.84 8.95 -1.52
C GLN A 120 -5.36 9.18 -1.69
N LEU A 121 -4.94 10.39 -1.35
CA LEU A 121 -3.55 10.82 -1.32
C LEU A 121 -3.20 11.33 0.07
N SER A 122 -1.96 11.11 0.52
CA SER A 122 -1.37 11.91 1.60
C SER A 122 -0.70 13.16 1.02
N ASP A 123 -0.60 14.22 1.81
CA ASP A 123 0.19 15.42 1.45
C ASP A 123 1.71 15.24 1.64
N ASP A 124 2.14 14.04 2.04
CA ASP A 124 3.53 13.58 2.08
C ASP A 124 4.02 13.03 0.73
N LEU A 125 3.11 12.84 -0.24
CA LEU A 125 3.44 12.39 -1.59
C LEU A 125 4.45 13.34 -2.26
N LYS A 126 5.52 12.76 -2.80
CA LYS A 126 6.52 13.49 -3.62
C LYS A 126 6.40 13.12 -5.08
N THR A 127 6.47 11.84 -5.39
CA THR A 127 6.50 11.38 -6.78
C THR A 127 5.89 9.99 -6.87
N ILE A 128 5.17 9.77 -7.95
CA ILE A 128 4.82 8.44 -8.44
C ILE A 128 5.62 8.26 -9.73
N SER A 129 6.32 7.13 -9.87
CA SER A 129 7.04 6.81 -11.10
C SER A 129 6.52 5.52 -11.69
N PHE A 130 6.48 5.43 -13.01
CA PHE A 130 6.15 4.23 -13.74
C PHE A 130 7.40 3.56 -14.30
N VAL A 131 7.56 2.28 -14.01
CA VAL A 131 8.66 1.42 -14.49
C VAL A 131 8.15 0.62 -15.68
N SER A 132 8.53 1.03 -16.89
CA SER A 132 8.19 0.34 -18.14
C SER A 132 9.31 -0.64 -18.52
N SER A 133 9.13 -1.91 -18.17
CA SER A 133 10.06 -3.00 -18.51
C SER A 133 9.51 -3.83 -19.67
N LYS A 134 10.35 -4.10 -20.68
CA LYS A 134 9.96 -4.89 -21.87
C LYS A 134 9.55 -6.31 -21.47
N GLU A 135 10.17 -6.81 -20.41
CA GLU A 135 9.98 -8.16 -19.89
C GLU A 135 8.67 -8.32 -19.10
N ASP A 136 7.91 -7.25 -18.83
CA ASP A 136 6.60 -7.35 -18.19
C ASP A 136 5.55 -8.02 -19.08
N LYS A 137 5.74 -8.01 -20.41
CA LYS A 137 4.85 -8.70 -21.37
C LYS A 137 4.82 -10.20 -21.13
N ASN A 138 5.96 -10.78 -20.78
CA ASN A 138 6.15 -12.20 -20.48
C ASN A 138 6.82 -12.32 -19.12
N TRP A 139 6.20 -11.73 -18.10
CA TRP A 139 6.83 -11.64 -16.80
C TRP A 139 7.09 -13.03 -16.21
N THR A 140 8.35 -13.26 -15.87
CA THR A 140 8.79 -14.35 -15.01
C THR A 140 9.44 -13.77 -13.76
N LYS A 141 9.34 -14.52 -12.66
CA LYS A 141 9.96 -14.13 -11.40
C LYS A 141 11.48 -14.10 -11.55
N PRO A 142 12.15 -12.96 -11.26
CA PRO A 142 13.61 -12.92 -11.25
C PRO A 142 14.19 -13.92 -10.25
N SER A 143 15.31 -14.54 -10.62
CA SER A 143 16.00 -15.53 -9.76
C SER A 143 16.60 -14.91 -8.50
N SER A 144 16.86 -13.61 -8.51
CA SER A 144 17.45 -12.87 -7.39
C SER A 144 17.10 -11.38 -7.47
N LEU A 145 17.37 -10.64 -6.38
CA LEU A 145 17.28 -9.19 -6.38
C LEU A 145 18.28 -8.54 -7.33
N SER A 146 19.46 -9.15 -7.54
CA SER A 146 20.43 -8.68 -8.53
C SER A 146 19.85 -8.72 -9.95
N ALA A 147 19.19 -9.82 -10.32
CA ALA A 147 18.50 -9.94 -11.61
C ALA A 147 17.37 -8.90 -11.75
N ALA A 148 16.61 -8.65 -10.67
CA ALA A 148 15.58 -7.63 -10.67
C ALA A 148 16.14 -6.20 -10.83
N ASN A 149 17.30 -5.92 -10.22
CA ASN A 149 18.01 -4.65 -10.39
C ASN A 149 18.51 -4.45 -11.82
N VAL A 150 19.00 -5.51 -12.48
CA VAL A 150 19.37 -5.45 -13.91
C VAL A 150 18.15 -5.10 -14.75
N ARG A 151 17.00 -5.75 -14.53
CA ARG A 151 15.75 -5.41 -15.22
C ARG A 151 15.37 -3.94 -15.01
N ALA A 152 15.42 -3.45 -13.77
CA ALA A 152 15.09 -2.05 -13.47
C ALA A 152 16.04 -1.06 -14.16
N LYS A 153 17.35 -1.37 -14.25
CA LYS A 153 18.32 -0.54 -14.98
C LYS A 153 18.07 -0.48 -16.48
N SER A 154 17.47 -1.54 -17.05
CA SER A 154 17.11 -1.62 -18.47
C SER A 154 15.71 -1.08 -18.77
N ALA A 155 14.92 -0.77 -17.73
CA ALA A 155 13.58 -0.24 -17.88
C ALA A 155 13.60 1.26 -18.15
N GLN A 156 12.55 1.75 -18.81
CA GLN A 156 12.28 3.19 -18.86
C GLN A 156 11.51 3.57 -17.59
N ILE A 157 12.02 4.53 -16.82
CA ILE A 157 11.42 4.98 -15.56
C ILE A 157 11.11 6.46 -15.68
N GLU A 158 9.83 6.81 -15.60
CA GLU A 158 9.36 8.18 -15.76
C GLU A 158 8.45 8.59 -14.60
N PRO A 159 8.47 9.86 -14.16
CA PRO A 159 7.45 10.38 -13.26
C PRO A 159 6.08 10.37 -13.96
N VAL A 160 5.02 10.15 -13.18
CA VAL A 160 3.64 10.11 -13.67
C VAL A 160 2.72 10.97 -12.81
N SER A 161 1.68 11.50 -13.43
CA SER A 161 0.69 12.27 -12.70
C SER A 161 -0.15 11.36 -11.79
N PRO A 162 -0.60 11.84 -10.62
CA PRO A 162 -1.58 11.15 -9.80
C PRO A 162 -2.85 10.77 -10.58
N GLY A 163 -3.28 11.61 -11.52
CA GLY A 163 -4.42 11.33 -12.40
C GLY A 163 -4.20 10.07 -13.24
N ALA A 164 -3.10 10.01 -13.98
CA ALA A 164 -2.76 8.84 -14.80
C ALA A 164 -2.52 7.59 -13.96
N ALA A 165 -1.87 7.72 -12.80
CA ALA A 165 -1.68 6.63 -11.86
C ALA A 165 -3.02 6.06 -11.35
N ALA A 166 -3.98 6.93 -10.99
CA ALA A 166 -5.31 6.50 -10.56
C ALA A 166 -6.07 5.77 -11.66
N GLN A 167 -6.00 6.26 -12.91
CA GLN A 167 -6.60 5.61 -14.08
C GLN A 167 -6.00 4.21 -14.32
N TYR A 168 -4.67 4.08 -14.24
CA TYR A 168 -4.00 2.79 -14.39
C TYR A 168 -4.38 1.82 -13.27
N ILE A 169 -4.43 2.27 -12.01
CA ILE A 169 -4.85 1.43 -10.89
C ILE A 169 -6.32 0.99 -11.03
N ASP A 170 -7.22 1.87 -11.48
CA ASP A 170 -8.62 1.52 -11.76
C ASP A 170 -8.73 0.47 -12.86
N TYR A 171 -7.97 0.65 -13.95
CA TYR A 171 -7.87 -0.35 -15.01
C TYR A 171 -7.39 -1.70 -14.48
N GLN A 172 -6.29 -1.75 -13.72
CA GLN A 172 -5.78 -3.00 -13.15
C GLN A 172 -6.73 -3.61 -12.12
N SER A 173 -7.46 -2.78 -11.37
CA SER A 173 -8.51 -3.22 -10.45
C SER A 173 -9.64 -3.92 -11.22
N LYS A 174 -10.07 -3.39 -12.37
CA LYS A 174 -11.05 -4.06 -13.25
C LYS A 174 -10.51 -5.37 -13.82
N GLN A 175 -9.28 -5.37 -14.35
CA GLN A 175 -8.66 -6.58 -14.92
C GLN A 175 -8.54 -7.71 -13.91
N THR A 176 -8.27 -7.38 -12.64
CA THR A 176 -8.10 -8.35 -11.57
C THR A 176 -9.37 -8.58 -10.76
N SER A 177 -10.48 -7.88 -11.02
CA SER A 177 -11.66 -7.87 -10.16
C SER A 177 -11.37 -7.48 -8.69
N SER A 178 -10.36 -6.63 -8.48
CA SER A 178 -10.00 -6.12 -7.15
C SER A 178 -10.83 -4.90 -6.77
N LYS A 179 -11.07 -4.72 -5.47
CA LYS A 179 -11.80 -3.56 -4.92
C LYS A 179 -10.90 -2.48 -4.32
N LEU A 180 -9.64 -2.81 -4.09
CA LEU A 180 -8.58 -1.88 -3.70
C LEU A 180 -7.38 -2.10 -4.62
N GLY A 181 -6.79 -1.00 -5.08
CA GLY A 181 -5.53 -1.02 -5.81
C GLY A 181 -4.61 0.10 -5.32
N GLY A 182 -3.32 -0.04 -5.59
CA GLY A 182 -2.31 0.90 -5.09
C GLY A 182 -0.95 0.69 -5.72
N THR A 183 0.04 1.39 -5.19
CA THR A 183 1.42 1.43 -5.70
C THR A 183 2.32 0.42 -4.97
N TYR A 184 3.52 0.21 -5.52
CA TYR A 184 4.63 -0.30 -4.74
C TYR A 184 5.06 0.75 -3.69
N PRO A 185 5.18 0.38 -2.41
CA PRO A 185 5.21 1.34 -1.30
C PRO A 185 6.55 2.07 -1.13
N CYS A 186 7.50 1.92 -2.06
CA CYS A 186 8.75 2.67 -2.03
C CYS A 186 9.29 2.94 -3.44
N GLY A 187 10.18 3.92 -3.56
CA GLY A 187 10.81 4.34 -4.81
C GLY A 187 11.83 3.35 -5.39
N ASN A 188 11.90 2.11 -4.88
CA ASN A 188 12.90 1.13 -5.32
C ASN A 188 12.39 0.30 -6.50
N ALA A 189 12.68 0.76 -7.72
CA ALA A 189 12.30 0.08 -8.96
C ALA A 189 12.82 -1.37 -9.04
N GLY A 190 14.02 -1.65 -8.51
CA GLY A 190 14.57 -3.01 -8.46
C GLY A 190 13.71 -3.98 -7.66
N GLN A 191 13.26 -3.55 -6.47
CA GLN A 191 12.34 -4.36 -5.68
C GLN A 191 10.94 -4.45 -6.30
N GLY A 192 10.45 -3.38 -6.95
CA GLY A 192 9.23 -3.44 -7.76
C GLY A 192 9.33 -4.52 -8.84
N CYS A 193 10.43 -4.52 -9.61
CA CYS A 193 10.76 -5.49 -10.66
C CYS A 193 10.92 -6.94 -10.17
N ALA A 194 11.24 -7.14 -8.88
CA ALA A 194 11.31 -8.47 -8.26
C ALA A 194 9.92 -9.13 -8.12
N MET A 195 8.86 -8.33 -8.23
CA MET A 195 7.47 -8.75 -8.09
C MET A 195 6.75 -8.79 -9.44
N ALA A 196 5.67 -9.59 -9.49
CA ALA A 196 4.73 -9.59 -10.62
C ALA A 196 4.21 -8.17 -10.87
N PRO A 197 3.90 -7.76 -12.11
CA PRO A 197 3.47 -6.39 -12.40
C PRO A 197 2.27 -5.95 -11.57
N VAL A 198 1.34 -6.87 -11.29
CA VAL A 198 0.25 -6.70 -10.32
C VAL A 198 0.28 -7.84 -9.31
N ALA A 199 0.10 -7.54 -8.02
CA ALA A 199 0.09 -8.55 -6.97
C ALA A 199 -1.21 -8.51 -6.15
N ALA A 200 -1.75 -9.72 -5.88
CA ALA A 200 -3.09 -9.92 -5.34
C ALA A 200 -3.18 -9.87 -3.80
N GLU A 201 -2.12 -10.23 -3.09
CA GLU A 201 -2.17 -10.47 -1.63
C GLU A 201 -1.16 -9.61 -0.84
N HIS A 202 -0.83 -8.42 -1.36
CA HIS A 202 0.25 -7.60 -0.83
C HIS A 202 -0.24 -6.27 -0.26
N PHE A 203 0.52 -5.75 0.70
CA PHE A 203 0.28 -4.46 1.35
C PHE A 203 0.12 -3.31 0.34
N VAL A 204 -1.00 -2.60 0.42
CA VAL A 204 -1.24 -1.33 -0.29
C VAL A 204 -1.07 -0.19 0.71
N VAL A 205 -0.15 0.72 0.43
CA VAL A 205 0.17 1.85 1.32
C VAL A 205 -0.90 2.94 1.26
N GLY A 206 -1.15 3.58 2.40
CA GLY A 206 -2.18 4.61 2.55
C GLY A 206 -1.87 5.96 1.87
N ASP A 207 -0.66 6.16 1.35
CA ASP A 207 -0.22 7.41 0.72
C ASP A 207 -0.79 7.63 -0.68
N PHE A 208 -1.08 6.56 -1.42
CA PHE A 208 -1.75 6.63 -2.72
C PHE A 208 -2.47 5.32 -3.05
N PHE A 209 -3.80 5.34 -3.04
CA PHE A 209 -4.61 4.18 -3.41
C PHE A 209 -5.92 4.56 -4.10
N VAL A 210 -6.51 3.57 -4.78
CA VAL A 210 -7.85 3.66 -5.38
C VAL A 210 -8.74 2.58 -4.79
N SER A 211 -9.87 2.98 -4.21
CA SER A 211 -10.91 2.08 -3.68
C SER A 211 -12.19 2.17 -4.52
N GLN A 212 -12.73 1.03 -4.91
CA GLN A 212 -13.92 0.94 -5.76
C GLN A 212 -15.18 1.30 -4.95
N PRO A 213 -16.19 1.97 -5.55
CA PRO A 213 -17.37 2.44 -4.80
C PRO A 213 -18.21 1.29 -4.20
N SER A 214 -18.11 0.10 -4.78
CA SER A 214 -18.72 -1.13 -4.25
C SER A 214 -18.03 -1.70 -3.01
N ALA A 215 -16.86 -1.19 -2.62
CA ALA A 215 -16.16 -1.62 -1.42
C ALA A 215 -16.90 -1.17 -0.16
N THR A 216 -16.88 -2.01 0.87
CA THR A 216 -17.53 -1.77 2.17
C THR A 216 -16.54 -1.68 3.33
N CYS A 217 -15.26 -1.98 3.08
CA CYS A 217 -14.19 -1.86 4.07
C CYS A 217 -14.08 -0.42 4.61
N ARG A 218 -13.69 -0.29 5.88
CA ARG A 218 -13.53 0.99 6.58
C ARG A 218 -12.23 1.00 7.37
N PHE A 219 -11.59 2.14 7.49
CA PHE A 219 -10.45 2.28 8.39
C PHE A 219 -10.91 2.11 9.84
N ASP A 220 -10.15 1.33 10.59
CA ASP A 220 -10.38 1.08 12.01
C ASP A 220 -9.93 2.30 12.81
N GLU A 221 -10.88 3.05 13.38
CA GLU A 221 -10.58 4.32 14.07
C GLU A 221 -9.86 4.14 15.40
N GLU A 222 -9.74 2.91 15.90
CA GLU A 222 -8.87 2.60 17.04
C GLU A 222 -7.40 2.40 16.63
N LEU A 223 -7.12 2.20 15.34
CA LEU A 223 -5.75 2.25 14.82
C LEU A 223 -5.34 3.71 14.62
N THR A 224 -4.28 4.11 15.30
CA THR A 224 -3.67 5.43 15.16
C THR A 224 -2.50 5.40 14.18
N LEU A 225 -1.93 4.22 13.94
CA LEU A 225 -0.85 3.95 12.99
C LEU A 225 -1.12 2.60 12.30
N LYS A 226 -0.53 2.40 11.11
CA LYS A 226 -0.63 1.14 10.35
C LYS A 226 -2.07 0.77 9.96
N GLU A 227 -2.92 1.78 9.81
CA GLU A 227 -4.32 1.64 9.43
C GLU A 227 -4.50 1.08 8.02
N ASP A 228 -3.54 1.34 7.14
CA ASP A 228 -3.46 0.85 5.77
C ASP A 228 -3.18 -0.66 5.68
N TYR A 229 -2.43 -1.22 6.64
CA TYR A 229 -2.25 -2.66 6.76
C TYR A 229 -3.58 -3.36 7.07
N ASP A 230 -4.33 -2.83 8.02
CA ASP A 230 -5.66 -3.36 8.35
C ASP A 230 -6.61 -3.22 7.17
N PHE A 231 -6.66 -2.05 6.54
CA PHE A 231 -7.52 -1.79 5.40
C PHE A 231 -7.19 -2.71 4.20
N THR A 232 -5.90 -2.98 3.96
CA THR A 232 -5.47 -3.97 2.98
C THR A 232 -5.98 -5.36 3.33
N CYS A 233 -5.78 -5.81 4.58
CA CYS A 233 -6.24 -7.12 5.05
C CYS A 233 -7.76 -7.28 4.91
N GLN A 234 -8.56 -6.24 5.21
CA GLN A 234 -10.01 -6.27 5.00
C GLN A 234 -10.38 -6.55 3.54
N HIS A 235 -9.69 -5.93 2.58
CA HIS A 235 -9.95 -6.14 1.16
C HIS A 235 -9.56 -7.54 0.69
N ILE A 236 -8.40 -8.03 1.11
CA ILE A 236 -7.98 -9.39 0.77
C ILE A 236 -8.95 -10.39 1.43
N HIS A 237 -9.38 -10.15 2.66
CA HIS A 237 -10.34 -11.01 3.35
C HIS A 237 -11.72 -11.06 2.68
N LEU A 238 -12.31 -9.89 2.40
CA LEU A 238 -13.68 -9.77 1.89
C LEU A 238 -13.77 -10.02 0.38
N TYR A 239 -12.75 -9.64 -0.39
CA TYR A 239 -12.80 -9.69 -1.86
C TYR A 239 -11.76 -10.64 -2.46
N GLY A 240 -10.90 -11.24 -1.63
CA GLY A 240 -9.92 -12.23 -2.04
C GLY A 240 -8.67 -11.70 -2.69
N ARG A 241 -8.57 -10.39 -2.95
CA ARG A 241 -7.44 -9.78 -3.65
C ARG A 241 -7.44 -8.25 -3.60
N VAL A 242 -6.27 -7.70 -3.88
CA VAL A 242 -6.01 -6.29 -4.20
C VAL A 242 -5.27 -6.19 -5.55
N ALA A 243 -5.22 -5.00 -6.14
CA ALA A 243 -4.45 -4.72 -7.35
C ALA A 243 -3.23 -3.85 -7.01
N ARG A 244 -2.22 -4.42 -6.35
CA ARG A 244 -0.98 -3.68 -6.08
C ARG A 244 -0.11 -3.64 -7.33
N CYS A 245 0.01 -2.46 -7.95
CA CYS A 245 0.74 -2.21 -9.18
C CYS A 245 2.23 -2.01 -8.90
N ASN A 246 3.02 -3.08 -9.04
CA ASN A 246 4.44 -3.07 -8.67
C ASN A 246 5.35 -2.36 -9.67
N ARG A 247 4.78 -1.77 -10.72
CA ARG A 247 5.46 -0.86 -11.66
C ARG A 247 5.12 0.60 -11.41
N LEU A 248 4.18 0.90 -10.52
CA LEU A 248 4.02 2.24 -9.97
C LEU A 248 4.77 2.29 -8.65
N THR A 249 5.91 2.98 -8.61
CA THR A 249 6.69 3.16 -7.38
C THR A 249 6.39 4.50 -6.75
N LEU A 250 6.30 4.52 -5.42
CA LEU A 250 5.92 5.69 -4.65
C LEU A 250 7.11 6.24 -3.84
N LEU A 251 7.31 7.55 -3.88
CA LEU A 251 8.12 8.27 -2.91
C LEU A 251 7.24 9.20 -2.08
N ALA A 252 7.28 9.04 -0.77
CA ALA A 252 6.57 9.86 0.22
C ALA A 252 7.47 10.14 1.43
N GLU A 253 7.24 11.27 2.10
CA GLU A 253 8.04 11.78 3.24
C GLU A 253 7.36 11.56 4.62
N HIS A 254 6.57 10.50 4.76
CA HIS A 254 5.75 10.22 5.95
C HIS A 254 6.53 9.78 7.22
N TYR A 255 7.86 9.76 7.18
CA TYR A 255 8.72 9.42 8.32
C TYR A 255 9.31 10.63 9.06
N VAL A 256 9.40 11.80 8.41
CA VAL A 256 10.17 12.94 8.91
C VAL A 256 9.36 14.23 9.03
N ASN A 257 8.26 14.37 8.29
CA ASN A 257 7.49 15.60 8.28
C ASN A 257 6.65 15.78 9.55
N GLU A 258 6.88 16.88 10.26
CA GLU A 258 6.07 17.24 11.43
C GLU A 258 4.58 17.39 11.07
N GLY A 259 3.70 17.03 11.99
CA GLY A 259 2.26 16.90 11.75
C GLY A 259 1.84 15.46 11.39
N GLY A 260 0.59 15.29 10.97
CA GLY A 260 0.03 13.99 10.57
C GLY A 260 0.34 12.83 11.53
N ALA A 261 0.68 11.66 10.96
CA ALA A 261 1.02 10.45 11.72
C ALA A 261 2.34 10.56 12.51
N VAL A 262 3.24 11.46 12.14
CA VAL A 262 4.51 11.67 12.84
C VAL A 262 4.27 12.24 14.24
N SER A 263 3.27 13.11 14.39
CA SER A 263 2.93 13.75 15.69
C SER A 263 2.56 12.78 16.82
N ILE A 264 2.14 11.56 16.48
CA ILE A 264 1.74 10.50 17.42
C ILE A 264 2.70 9.31 17.43
N ARG A 265 3.65 9.26 16.48
CA ARG A 265 4.51 8.09 16.29
C ARG A 265 5.55 8.00 17.39
N ASN A 266 5.47 6.91 18.16
CA ASN A 266 6.50 6.50 19.10
C ASN A 266 6.48 4.96 19.23
N ALA A 267 7.53 4.39 19.84
CA ALA A 267 7.66 2.93 19.96
C ALA A 267 6.47 2.27 20.71
N THR A 268 5.91 2.95 21.71
CA THR A 268 4.75 2.44 22.47
C THR A 268 3.51 2.37 21.59
N GLU A 269 3.22 3.43 20.84
CA GLU A 269 2.06 3.49 19.96
C GLU A 269 2.21 2.52 18.77
N GLU A 270 3.40 2.39 18.19
CA GLU A 270 3.68 1.39 17.15
C GLU A 270 3.42 -0.04 17.66
N LYS A 271 3.90 -0.38 18.88
CA LYS A 271 3.66 -1.70 19.49
C LYS A 271 2.19 -1.95 19.78
N LYS A 272 1.46 -0.94 20.26
CA LYS A 272 0.01 -1.02 20.49
C LYS A 272 -0.74 -1.33 19.19
N ASN A 273 -0.46 -0.62 18.10
CA ASN A 273 -1.08 -0.86 16.80
C ASN A 273 -0.69 -2.25 16.23
N ILE A 274 0.57 -2.68 16.37
CA ILE A 274 1.00 -4.03 15.96
C ILE A 274 0.26 -5.12 16.75
N LYS A 275 0.07 -4.94 18.07
CA LYS A 275 -0.70 -5.88 18.90
C LYS A 275 -2.14 -5.98 18.40
N ARG A 276 -2.79 -4.85 18.10
CA ARG A 276 -4.14 -4.83 17.53
C ARG A 276 -4.19 -5.55 16.18
N LEU A 277 -3.26 -5.24 15.26
CA LEU A 277 -3.16 -5.91 13.96
C LEU A 277 -3.01 -7.43 14.09
N ARG A 278 -2.14 -7.90 14.99
CA ARG A 278 -1.95 -9.34 15.25
C ARG A 278 -3.18 -10.00 15.88
N SER A 279 -3.92 -9.27 16.71
CA SER A 279 -5.16 -9.78 17.28
C SER A 279 -6.27 -9.90 16.23
N LYS A 280 -6.37 -8.91 15.33
CA LYS A 280 -7.40 -8.86 14.28
C LYS A 280 -7.09 -9.80 13.12
N TRP A 281 -5.81 -9.99 12.81
CA TRP A 281 -5.32 -10.79 11.70
C TRP A 281 -4.26 -11.81 12.16
N PRO A 282 -4.65 -12.81 12.97
CA PRO A 282 -3.73 -13.82 13.48
C PRO A 282 -2.95 -14.51 12.36
N GLY A 283 -1.62 -14.55 12.51
CA GLY A 283 -0.70 -15.17 11.56
C GLY A 283 -0.28 -14.31 10.35
N VAL A 284 -0.98 -13.21 10.05
CA VAL A 284 -0.67 -12.36 8.88
C VAL A 284 0.60 -11.53 9.07
N PHE A 285 0.85 -11.05 10.29
CA PHE A 285 1.91 -10.09 10.58
C PHE A 285 3.12 -10.72 11.26
N LEU A 286 4.23 -10.81 10.52
CA LEU A 286 5.51 -11.28 11.04
C LEU A 286 6.41 -10.11 11.47
N GLY A 287 7.40 -10.39 12.32
CA GLY A 287 8.44 -9.42 12.68
C GLY A 287 9.23 -8.93 11.46
N SER A 288 9.57 -7.64 11.49
CA SER A 288 10.49 -7.03 10.53
C SER A 288 11.94 -7.23 10.98
N PRO A 289 12.89 -7.50 10.07
CA PRO A 289 14.31 -7.47 10.40
C PRO A 289 14.82 -6.05 10.73
N ARG A 290 14.01 -5.01 10.49
CA ARG A 290 14.36 -3.60 10.73
C ARG A 290 14.04 -3.11 12.15
N GLY A 291 13.34 -3.91 12.96
CA GLY A 291 12.99 -3.54 14.33
C GLY A 291 11.63 -4.03 14.78
N ASP A 292 11.32 -3.80 16.06
CA ASP A 292 10.08 -4.23 16.72
C ASP A 292 8.90 -3.27 16.49
N SER A 293 9.15 -2.09 15.93
CA SER A 293 8.15 -1.10 15.49
C SER A 293 7.65 -1.33 14.06
N GLU A 294 8.15 -2.35 13.36
CA GLU A 294 7.77 -2.68 12.00
C GLU A 294 7.24 -4.12 11.87
N VAL A 295 6.40 -4.33 10.86
CA VAL A 295 5.82 -5.63 10.53
C VAL A 295 5.93 -5.92 9.05
N ARG A 296 5.94 -7.21 8.72
CA ARG A 296 5.75 -7.69 7.34
C ARG A 296 4.39 -8.35 7.23
N LEU A 297 3.58 -7.88 6.28
CA LEU A 297 2.32 -8.52 5.90
C LEU A 297 2.62 -9.71 4.99
N ILE A 298 2.24 -10.92 5.43
CA ILE A 298 2.32 -12.15 4.64
C ILE A 298 0.96 -12.86 4.73
N TRP A 299 0.07 -12.56 3.78
CA TRP A 299 -1.29 -13.08 3.78
C TRP A 299 -1.38 -14.62 3.79
N ASP A 300 -0.42 -15.27 3.15
CA ASP A 300 -0.26 -16.73 3.11
C ASP A 300 -0.01 -17.38 4.47
N LYS A 301 0.40 -16.60 5.48
CA LYS A 301 0.66 -17.08 6.84
C LYS A 301 -0.51 -16.89 7.79
N ARG A 302 -1.64 -16.33 7.31
CA ARG A 302 -2.86 -16.18 8.12
C ARG A 302 -3.29 -17.50 8.73
N ASP A 303 -3.88 -17.43 9.92
CA ASP A 303 -4.54 -18.59 10.48
C ASP A 303 -5.77 -18.95 9.63
N VAL A 304 -5.97 -20.24 9.35
CA VAL A 304 -7.11 -20.71 8.54
C VAL A 304 -8.46 -20.39 9.18
N VAL A 305 -8.50 -20.26 10.52
CA VAL A 305 -9.73 -19.87 11.24
C VAL A 305 -10.20 -18.47 10.87
N LEU A 306 -9.29 -17.62 10.35
CA LEU A 306 -9.62 -16.30 9.84
C LEU A 306 -10.56 -16.37 8.63
N GLY A 307 -10.62 -17.49 7.89
CA GLY A 307 -11.47 -17.62 6.71
C GLY A 307 -11.16 -16.61 5.60
N GLY A 308 -12.20 -16.11 4.94
CA GLY A 308 -12.13 -15.13 3.85
C GLY A 308 -12.27 -15.74 2.45
N ASN A 309 -12.63 -14.87 1.50
CA ASN A 309 -12.60 -15.21 0.09
C ASN A 309 -11.12 -15.34 -0.31
N ARG A 310 -10.74 -16.44 -0.94
CA ARG A 310 -9.41 -16.56 -1.56
C ARG A 310 -9.61 -17.04 -2.98
N VAL A 311 -9.24 -16.19 -3.93
CA VAL A 311 -9.27 -16.58 -5.34
C VAL A 311 -7.84 -16.94 -5.72
N PHE A 312 -7.51 -18.23 -5.63
CA PHE A 312 -6.26 -18.76 -6.14
C PHE A 312 -6.28 -18.73 -7.67
N GLU A 313 -5.51 -17.83 -8.26
CA GLU A 313 -5.02 -17.98 -9.63
C GLU A 313 -3.50 -18.07 -9.53
N THR A 314 -2.98 -19.27 -9.25
CA THR A 314 -1.56 -19.54 -9.44
C THR A 314 -1.37 -20.16 -10.80
N TYR A 315 -0.54 -19.54 -11.65
CA TYR A 315 0.06 -20.24 -12.77
C TYR A 315 1.10 -21.20 -12.20
N ASP A 316 0.77 -22.49 -12.18
CA ASP A 316 1.77 -23.57 -12.10
C ASP A 316 2.80 -23.35 -13.23
N VAL A 317 4.06 -23.70 -12.98
CA VAL A 317 5.14 -23.83 -13.98
C VAL A 317 4.71 -24.67 -15.21
N ARG A 318 3.61 -25.43 -15.10
CA ARG A 318 2.96 -26.25 -16.14
C ARG A 318 1.55 -25.78 -16.54
N GLY A 319 1.10 -24.60 -16.12
CA GLY A 319 -0.13 -23.97 -16.64
C GLY A 319 -1.47 -24.60 -16.21
N LYS A 320 -1.52 -25.42 -15.15
CA LYS A 320 -2.78 -25.99 -14.65
C LYS A 320 -3.42 -25.10 -13.59
N LEU A 321 -4.69 -24.75 -13.79
CA LEU A 321 -5.53 -24.01 -12.84
C LEU A 321 -5.90 -24.94 -11.66
N THR A 322 -5.42 -24.65 -10.45
CA THR A 322 -5.83 -25.37 -9.24
C THR A 322 -6.90 -24.57 -8.51
N VAL A 323 -8.13 -25.06 -8.50
CA VAL A 323 -9.24 -24.47 -7.74
C VAL A 323 -9.05 -24.77 -6.26
N TYR A 324 -9.29 -23.76 -5.41
CA TYR A 324 -9.25 -23.90 -3.96
C TYR A 324 -10.37 -24.82 -3.46
N ASP A 325 -10.02 -26.04 -3.07
CA ASP A 325 -10.89 -26.92 -2.31
C ASP A 325 -10.68 -26.67 -0.80
N LYS A 326 -11.71 -26.15 -0.14
CA LYS A 326 -11.71 -25.84 1.29
C LYS A 326 -11.46 -27.07 2.16
N ASP A 327 -11.91 -28.24 1.73
CA ASP A 327 -11.84 -29.46 2.52
C ASP A 327 -10.49 -30.16 2.34
N GLU A 328 -9.90 -30.11 1.15
CA GLU A 328 -8.51 -30.56 0.92
C GLU A 328 -7.52 -29.81 1.81
N GLN A 329 -7.67 -28.49 1.95
CA GLN A 329 -6.77 -27.68 2.78
C GLN A 329 -6.96 -27.92 4.28
N LYS A 330 -8.18 -28.22 4.73
CA LYS A 330 -8.41 -28.68 6.12
C LYS A 330 -7.69 -30.00 6.39
N ASP A 331 -7.73 -30.95 5.44
CA ASP A 331 -7.09 -32.25 5.59
C ASP A 331 -5.55 -32.14 5.60
N ILE A 332 -4.96 -31.33 4.70
CA ILE A 332 -3.52 -31.04 4.70
C ILE A 332 -3.07 -30.42 6.04
N ARG A 333 -3.89 -29.54 6.64
CA ARG A 333 -3.60 -28.95 7.96
C ARG A 333 -3.70 -29.96 9.10
N ARG A 334 -4.74 -30.79 9.12
CA ARG A 334 -4.86 -31.88 10.11
C ARG A 334 -3.62 -32.76 10.08
N LYS A 335 -3.15 -33.12 8.89
CA LYS A 335 -1.90 -33.89 8.69
C LYS A 335 -0.66 -33.14 9.20
N ARG A 336 -0.56 -31.82 8.96
CA ARG A 336 0.55 -30.99 9.44
C ARG A 336 0.57 -30.80 10.96
N LEU A 337 -0.58 -30.55 11.59
CA LEU A 337 -0.70 -30.40 13.04
C LEU A 337 -0.38 -31.71 13.74
N ALA A 338 -0.95 -32.83 13.27
CA ALA A 338 -0.60 -34.16 13.78
C ALA A 338 0.90 -34.46 13.66
N LYS A 339 1.54 -34.03 12.56
CA LYS A 339 2.99 -34.19 12.38
C LYS A 339 3.81 -33.28 13.32
N GLY A 340 3.31 -32.09 13.65
CA GLY A 340 3.92 -31.17 14.62
C GLY A 340 3.82 -31.70 16.05
N GLU A 341 2.65 -32.17 16.46
CA GLU A 341 2.41 -32.79 17.77
C GLU A 341 3.25 -34.06 17.94
N LYS A 342 3.33 -34.90 16.91
CA LYS A 342 4.19 -36.08 16.92
C LYS A 342 5.66 -35.73 17.13
N ARG A 343 6.17 -34.71 16.44
CA ARG A 343 7.55 -34.22 16.62
C ARG A 343 7.81 -33.68 18.02
N LEU A 344 6.82 -33.02 18.63
CA LEU A 344 6.93 -32.52 19.99
C LEU A 344 6.95 -33.67 21.02
N ALA A 345 6.12 -34.69 20.81
CA ALA A 345 6.11 -35.89 21.64
C ALA A 345 7.42 -36.69 21.53
N GLU A 346 7.96 -36.83 20.32
CA GLU A 346 9.26 -37.49 20.06
C GLU A 346 10.42 -36.73 20.72
N ALA A 347 10.42 -35.39 20.63
CA ALA A 347 11.43 -34.56 21.31
C ALA A 347 11.34 -34.66 22.84
N HIS A 348 10.12 -34.70 23.39
CA HIS A 348 9.91 -34.82 24.83
C HIS A 348 10.34 -36.20 25.35
N ALA A 349 10.04 -37.27 24.62
CA ALA A 349 10.50 -38.62 24.94
C ALA A 349 12.04 -38.73 24.90
N SER A 350 12.68 -38.14 23.89
CA SER A 350 14.13 -38.09 23.79
C SER A 350 14.78 -37.33 24.97
N CYS A 351 14.20 -36.22 25.42
CA CYS A 351 14.70 -35.49 26.59
C CYS A 351 14.51 -36.27 27.90
N LEU A 352 13.42 -37.02 28.04
CA LEU A 352 13.17 -37.88 29.21
C LEU A 352 14.13 -39.07 29.27
N GLU A 353 14.39 -39.73 28.14
CA GLU A 353 15.41 -40.79 28.07
C GLU A 353 16.79 -40.26 28.44
N GLU A 354 17.16 -39.07 27.94
CA GLU A 354 18.44 -38.45 28.25
C GLU A 354 18.56 -38.03 29.73
N ALA A 355 17.46 -37.58 30.34
CA ALA A 355 17.40 -37.24 31.76
C ALA A 355 17.61 -38.47 32.67
N LEU A 356 17.10 -39.64 32.27
CA LEU A 356 17.17 -40.91 33.01
C LEU A 356 18.48 -41.68 32.85
N LEU A 357 19.38 -41.24 31.96
CA LEU A 357 20.68 -41.88 31.79
C LEU A 357 21.57 -41.71 33.04
N PRO A 358 22.24 -42.77 33.51
CA PRO A 358 23.16 -42.69 34.64
C PRO A 358 24.35 -41.77 34.32
N PRO A 359 24.96 -41.12 35.34
CA PRO A 359 25.98 -40.07 35.13
C PRO A 359 27.18 -40.50 34.28
N ALA A 360 27.54 -41.78 34.32
CA ALA A 360 28.62 -42.35 33.50
C ALA A 360 28.31 -42.36 31.99
N ALA A 361 27.05 -42.53 31.60
CA ALA A 361 26.61 -42.55 30.20
C ALA A 361 26.43 -41.13 29.60
N LYS A 362 26.19 -40.13 30.44
CA LYS A 362 26.07 -38.71 30.00
C LYS A 362 27.42 -38.11 29.56
N LYS A 363 28.56 -38.66 30.03
CA LYS A 363 29.91 -38.21 29.64
C LYS A 363 30.40 -38.76 28.29
N ALA A 364 29.76 -39.80 27.74
CA ALA A 364 30.15 -40.39 26.45
C ALA A 364 29.41 -39.78 25.23
N LYS A 365 28.43 -38.90 25.47
CA LYS A 365 27.58 -38.27 24.44
C LYS A 365 27.85 -36.77 24.20
N LYS A 366 28.73 -36.16 24.99
CA LYS A 366 29.32 -34.83 24.72
C LYS A 366 30.70 -35.04 24.11
#